data_AF-A0A935YI33-F1
#
_entry.id   AF-A0A935YI33-F1
#
_cell.length_a   1.000
_cell.length_b   1.000
_cell.length_c   1.000
_cell.angle_alpha   90.00
_cell.angle_beta   90.00
_cell.angle_gamma   90.00
#
_symmetry.space_group_name_H-M   'P 1'
#
loop_
_entity.id
_entity.type
_entity.pdbx_description
1 polymer ?
#
loop_
_entity_poly.entity_id
_entity_poly.type
_entity_poly.pdbx_seq_one_letter_code
_entity_poly.pdbx_strand_id
1 'polypeptide(L)'
;MIKRLFGFGSRGARPEADRAPARSMGSDPQPECPCLRVWDRRADGTPINPYRYAGDDGSEPSRPIIPLGVARGPVLMAAIHLWVHERYPAAVIGQDGNPWLVSEEGDLHVFAASIRHPDGAAQEVYFNASAVWAALQRDPAAVPTPGDYEALAARMLAGELALDFDWLRRCFATCSAYDPYSGKLATLRKELGDLVTGGEPTRAIAMFQGILPLCLASPLPHALIATAYADLGDSRSADRHRHLAQALLTTMQPEPDAGRSVEKAILTLFPFEEYTLLEIWGYRLERQELNRVGERSLDVMHVIHRETHERAVRYFDVTSIISTTQGPPARTP
;
A
#
# COMPACT_ATOMS: atom_id res chain seq x y z
N MET A 1 -1.61 -9.96 12.70
CA MET A 1 -2.33 -8.67 12.86
C MET A 1 -2.19 -7.82 11.62
N ILE A 2 -0.98 -7.71 11.07
CA ILE A 2 -0.66 -6.84 9.93
C ILE A 2 -1.49 -7.18 8.69
N LYS A 3 -1.71 -8.47 8.39
CA LYS A 3 -2.63 -8.89 7.31
C LYS A 3 -4.02 -8.26 7.42
N ARG A 4 -4.58 -8.10 8.63
CA ARG A 4 -5.90 -7.46 8.81
C ARG A 4 -5.85 -5.95 8.58
N LEU A 5 -4.77 -5.28 9.01
CA LEU A 5 -4.58 -3.84 8.81
C LEU A 5 -4.58 -3.44 7.33
N PHE A 6 -4.06 -4.32 6.47
CA PHE A 6 -4.00 -4.10 5.03
C PHE A 6 -5.08 -4.86 4.24
N GLY A 7 -6.06 -5.47 4.90
CA GLY A 7 -7.16 -6.18 4.23
C GLY A 7 -6.82 -7.54 3.58
N PHE A 8 -5.67 -8.14 3.89
CA PHE A 8 -5.17 -9.41 3.32
C PHE A 8 -5.54 -10.69 4.11
N GLY A 9 -6.74 -10.76 4.70
CA GLY A 9 -7.15 -11.92 5.51
C GLY A 9 -7.83 -13.05 4.71
N SER A 10 -7.38 -14.31 4.90
CA SER A 10 -8.10 -15.53 4.49
C SER A 10 -9.31 -15.80 5.40
N ARG A 11 -10.41 -16.32 4.84
CA ARG A 11 -11.62 -16.71 5.58
C ARG A 11 -11.30 -17.83 6.58
N GLY A 12 -11.23 -17.50 7.87
CA GLY A 12 -11.18 -18.49 8.94
C GLY A 12 -12.58 -19.04 9.25
N ALA A 13 -12.68 -20.37 9.36
CA ALA A 13 -13.90 -21.09 9.72
C ALA A 13 -14.55 -20.56 11.01
N ARG A 14 -15.89 -20.56 11.05
CA ARG A 14 -16.68 -20.25 12.26
C ARG A 14 -16.30 -21.21 13.38
N PRO A 15 -16.11 -20.74 14.63
CA PRO A 15 -16.04 -21.64 15.77
C PRO A 15 -17.41 -22.29 15.99
N GLU A 16 -17.38 -23.61 16.13
CA GLU A 16 -18.50 -24.45 16.50
C GLU A 16 -18.91 -24.09 17.95
N ALA A 17 -20.14 -23.64 18.14
CA ALA A 17 -20.66 -23.24 19.45
C ALA A 17 -21.29 -24.45 20.15
N ASP A 18 -20.69 -24.84 21.26
CA ASP A 18 -21.25 -25.81 22.21
C ASP A 18 -22.52 -25.26 22.89
N ARG A 19 -23.50 -26.14 23.05
CA ARG A 19 -24.83 -25.89 23.64
C ARG A 19 -24.78 -25.92 25.17
N ALA A 20 -25.42 -24.93 25.82
CA ALA A 20 -26.14 -25.08 27.10
C ALA A 20 -27.14 -23.91 27.32
N PRO A 21 -28.20 -24.06 28.15
CA PRO A 21 -29.53 -23.53 27.80
C PRO A 21 -29.97 -22.23 28.49
N ALA A 22 -30.81 -21.51 27.74
CA ALA A 22 -31.95 -20.66 28.09
C ALA A 22 -31.98 -19.91 29.44
N ARG A 23 -31.90 -18.57 29.34
CA ARG A 23 -32.78 -17.65 30.08
C ARG A 23 -33.29 -16.57 29.14
N SER A 24 -34.62 -16.49 29.02
CA SER A 24 -35.34 -15.44 28.31
C SER A 24 -35.60 -14.25 29.24
N MET A 25 -35.27 -13.03 28.81
CA MET A 25 -36.04 -11.83 29.13
C MET A 25 -35.79 -10.74 28.08
N GLY A 26 -36.88 -10.34 27.41
CA GLY A 26 -37.13 -9.04 26.77
C GLY A 26 -36.13 -8.48 25.77
N SER A 27 -36.39 -8.69 24.47
CA SER A 27 -35.79 -7.89 23.39
C SER A 27 -36.84 -6.95 22.80
N ASP A 28 -36.71 -5.64 23.07
CA ASP A 28 -37.11 -4.63 22.09
C ASP A 28 -36.14 -4.70 20.89
N PRO A 29 -36.62 -4.48 19.65
CA PRO A 29 -35.75 -4.52 18.48
C PRO A 29 -34.81 -3.32 18.49
N GLN A 30 -33.51 -3.56 18.69
CA GLN A 30 -32.50 -2.56 18.35
C GLN A 30 -32.44 -2.38 16.83
N PRO A 31 -32.25 -1.14 16.34
CA PRO A 31 -32.09 -0.91 14.91
C PRO A 31 -30.79 -1.58 14.44
N GLU A 32 -30.91 -2.43 13.42
CA GLU A 32 -29.77 -3.04 12.76
C GLU A 32 -28.80 -1.95 12.26
N CYS A 33 -27.54 -2.06 12.68
CA CYS A 33 -26.47 -1.18 12.22
C CYS A 33 -26.08 -1.57 10.78
N PRO A 34 -26.18 -0.69 9.76
CA PRO A 34 -26.03 -1.11 8.35
C PRO A 34 -24.60 -1.37 7.89
N CYS A 35 -23.57 -1.14 8.72
CA CYS A 35 -22.19 -1.00 8.25
C CYS A 35 -21.28 -2.22 8.46
N LEU A 36 -21.82 -3.40 8.78
CA LEU A 36 -21.03 -4.63 8.87
C LEU A 36 -21.54 -5.71 7.92
N ARG A 37 -21.18 -5.63 6.64
CA ARG A 37 -21.26 -6.79 5.72
C ARG A 37 -19.88 -7.38 5.51
N VAL A 38 -19.77 -8.66 5.87
CA VAL A 38 -18.63 -9.52 5.59
C VAL A 38 -18.54 -9.75 4.08
N TRP A 39 -17.33 -9.63 3.56
CA TRP A 39 -16.89 -9.82 2.18
C TRP A 39 -17.41 -11.11 1.53
N ASP A 40 -18.31 -10.99 0.55
CA ASP A 40 -18.80 -12.13 -0.22
C ASP A 40 -18.39 -12.11 -1.69
N ARG A 41 -18.19 -13.32 -2.24
CA ARG A 41 -18.26 -13.57 -3.68
C ARG A 41 -19.72 -13.88 -4.02
N ARG A 42 -20.14 -13.61 -5.24
CA ARG A 42 -21.38 -14.20 -5.76
C ARG A 42 -21.26 -15.73 -5.74
N ALA A 43 -22.38 -16.43 -5.71
CA ALA A 43 -22.42 -17.90 -5.75
C ALA A 43 -21.73 -18.49 -6.99
N ASP A 44 -21.56 -17.69 -8.05
CA ASP A 44 -20.86 -18.04 -9.29
C ASP A 44 -19.33 -17.82 -9.24
N GLY A 45 -18.80 -17.33 -8.12
CA GLY A 45 -17.37 -17.11 -7.94
C GLY A 45 -16.83 -15.79 -8.51
N THR A 46 -17.66 -14.90 -9.06
CA THR A 46 -17.20 -13.57 -9.51
C THR A 46 -16.88 -12.64 -8.32
N PRO A 47 -15.80 -11.84 -8.41
CA PRO A 47 -15.46 -10.85 -7.39
C PRO A 47 -16.46 -9.69 -7.41
N ILE A 48 -16.94 -9.29 -6.23
CA ILE A 48 -17.77 -8.10 -6.07
C ILE A 48 -16.85 -6.88 -6.08
N ASN A 49 -17.02 -5.99 -7.06
CA ASN A 49 -16.34 -4.70 -7.13
C ASN A 49 -16.94 -3.76 -6.05
N PRO A 50 -16.16 -3.26 -5.08
CA PRO A 50 -16.67 -2.47 -3.95
C PRO A 50 -17.17 -1.07 -4.34
N TYR A 51 -17.02 -0.63 -5.59
CA TYR A 51 -17.46 0.69 -6.07
C TYR A 51 -18.66 0.63 -7.04
N ARG A 52 -19.26 -0.56 -7.24
CA ARG A 52 -20.47 -0.69 -8.06
C ARG A 52 -21.72 -0.58 -7.19
N TYR A 53 -22.39 0.59 -7.23
CA TYR A 53 -23.80 0.65 -6.87
C TYR A 53 -24.59 -0.15 -7.92
N ALA A 54 -25.32 -1.18 -7.49
CA ALA A 54 -26.36 -1.80 -8.29
C ALA A 54 -27.61 -0.93 -8.18
N GLY A 55 -28.20 -0.53 -9.30
CA GLY A 55 -29.59 -0.07 -9.32
C GLY A 55 -30.51 -1.22 -8.91
N ASP A 56 -31.61 -0.90 -8.24
CA ASP A 56 -32.55 -1.85 -7.61
C ASP A 56 -33.27 -2.83 -8.58
N ASP A 57 -33.01 -2.78 -9.88
CA ASP A 57 -33.77 -3.55 -10.89
C ASP A 57 -33.07 -4.80 -11.45
N GLY A 58 -31.83 -5.08 -11.02
CA GLY A 58 -31.10 -6.26 -11.48
C GLY A 58 -30.74 -6.25 -12.98
N SER A 59 -30.88 -5.11 -13.66
CA SER A 59 -30.36 -4.93 -15.01
C SER A 59 -28.84 -4.71 -14.97
N GLU A 60 -28.09 -5.27 -15.94
CA GLU A 60 -26.69 -4.89 -16.11
C GLU A 60 -26.63 -3.39 -16.44
N PRO A 61 -25.95 -2.55 -15.63
CA PRO A 61 -25.80 -1.16 -15.99
C PRO A 61 -24.93 -1.10 -17.25
N SER A 62 -25.49 -0.56 -18.33
CA SER A 62 -24.72 -0.07 -19.46
C SER A 62 -23.60 0.81 -18.92
N ARG A 63 -22.34 0.40 -19.12
CA ARG A 63 -21.15 1.09 -18.61
C ARG A 63 -21.22 2.57 -19.04
N PRO A 64 -21.40 3.54 -18.14
CA PRO A 64 -21.31 4.93 -18.53
C PRO A 64 -19.84 5.22 -18.84
N ILE A 65 -19.52 5.38 -20.13
CA ILE A 65 -18.26 5.98 -20.54
C ILE A 65 -18.41 7.47 -20.23
N ILE A 66 -17.81 7.93 -19.13
CA ILE A 66 -17.73 9.36 -18.82
C ILE A 66 -16.59 9.93 -19.68
N PRO A 67 -16.86 10.79 -20.67
CA PRO A 67 -15.80 11.36 -21.48
C PRO A 67 -14.96 12.31 -20.62
N LEU A 68 -13.66 12.02 -20.50
CA LEU A 68 -12.66 12.96 -20.00
C LEU A 68 -12.73 14.25 -20.83
N GLY A 69 -12.73 15.41 -20.17
CA GLY A 69 -12.78 16.71 -20.84
C GLY A 69 -11.82 16.81 -22.04
N VAL A 70 -12.36 17.26 -23.17
CA VAL A 70 -11.85 17.10 -24.55
C VAL A 70 -10.39 17.56 -24.76
N ALA A 71 -9.86 18.41 -23.89
CA ALA A 71 -8.49 18.94 -24.00
C ALA A 71 -7.40 18.13 -23.26
N ARG A 72 -7.75 17.28 -22.27
CA ARG A 72 -6.77 16.49 -21.48
C ARG A 72 -6.88 14.97 -21.67
N GLY A 73 -8.01 14.50 -22.20
CA GLY A 73 -8.27 13.07 -22.40
C GLY A 73 -7.18 12.33 -23.19
N PRO A 74 -6.81 12.77 -24.41
CA PRO A 74 -5.85 12.02 -25.24
C PRO A 74 -4.44 11.94 -24.65
N VAL A 75 -3.97 13.05 -24.04
CA VAL A 75 -2.61 13.13 -23.47
C VAL A 75 -2.53 12.31 -22.19
N LEU A 76 -3.54 12.37 -21.31
CA LEU A 76 -3.59 11.55 -20.10
C LEU A 76 -3.70 10.06 -20.44
N MET A 77 -4.49 9.70 -21.45
CA MET A 77 -4.62 8.30 -21.88
C MET A 77 -3.34 7.76 -22.49
N ALA A 78 -2.64 8.55 -23.32
CA ALA A 78 -1.32 8.19 -23.84
C ALA A 78 -0.27 8.05 -22.72
N ALA A 79 -0.31 8.96 -21.73
CA ALA A 79 0.51 8.89 -20.53
C ALA A 79 0.26 7.60 -19.73
N ILE A 80 -1.01 7.25 -19.50
CA ILE A 80 -1.39 6.02 -18.81
C ILE A 80 -0.94 4.79 -19.62
N HIS A 81 -1.13 4.78 -20.94
CA HIS A 81 -0.65 3.69 -21.80
C HIS A 81 0.87 3.54 -21.73
N LEU A 82 1.62 4.64 -21.76
CA LEU A 82 3.07 4.63 -21.64
C LEU A 82 3.51 4.08 -20.27
N TRP A 83 2.89 4.57 -19.18
CA TRP A 83 3.18 4.12 -17.83
C TRP A 83 2.88 2.62 -17.64
N VAL A 84 1.75 2.14 -18.16
CA VAL A 84 1.39 0.71 -18.13
C VAL A 84 2.41 -0.10 -18.95
N HIS A 85 2.80 0.36 -20.14
CA HIS A 85 3.74 -0.34 -21.00
C HIS A 85 5.15 -0.40 -20.38
N GLU A 86 5.64 0.68 -19.76
CA GLU A 86 6.95 0.68 -19.09
C GLU A 86 7.00 -0.30 -17.92
N ARG A 87 5.91 -0.42 -17.17
CA ARG A 87 5.83 -1.26 -15.96
C ARG A 87 5.40 -2.69 -16.26
N TYR A 88 4.74 -2.92 -17.38
CA TYR A 88 4.27 -4.24 -17.84
C TYR A 88 4.59 -4.43 -19.33
N PRO A 89 5.87 -4.50 -19.72
CA PRO A 89 6.29 -4.47 -21.13
C PRO A 89 5.84 -5.68 -21.94
N ALA A 90 5.51 -6.78 -21.28
CA ALA A 90 5.00 -8.00 -21.90
C ALA A 90 3.45 -8.06 -21.95
N ALA A 91 2.78 -7.05 -21.40
CA ALA A 91 1.34 -7.09 -21.24
C ALA A 91 0.61 -6.27 -22.30
N VAL A 92 -0.48 -6.85 -22.80
CA VAL A 92 -1.35 -6.20 -23.78
C VAL A 92 -2.53 -5.60 -23.02
N ILE A 93 -2.72 -4.30 -23.16
CA ILE A 93 -3.98 -3.66 -22.76
C ILE A 93 -5.02 -4.14 -23.77
N GLY A 94 -6.09 -4.82 -23.33
CA GLY A 94 -7.00 -5.57 -24.19
C GLY A 94 -7.60 -4.77 -25.37
N GLN A 95 -8.29 -5.41 -26.32
CA GLN A 95 -8.84 -4.70 -27.51
C GLN A 95 -9.84 -3.57 -27.17
N ASP A 96 -10.42 -3.57 -25.97
CA ASP A 96 -11.27 -2.50 -25.43
C ASP A 96 -10.47 -1.47 -24.60
N GLY A 97 -9.13 -1.58 -24.63
CA GLY A 97 -8.08 -1.24 -23.65
C GLY A 97 -7.87 0.22 -23.28
N ASN A 98 -8.95 0.96 -23.16
CA ASN A 98 -8.93 2.25 -22.52
C ASN A 98 -9.09 2.04 -21.01
N PRO A 99 -8.17 2.58 -20.18
CA PRO A 99 -8.46 2.86 -18.79
C PRO A 99 -9.88 3.39 -18.61
N TRP A 100 -10.64 2.78 -17.71
CA TRP A 100 -11.96 3.30 -17.35
C TRP A 100 -11.92 3.86 -15.94
N LEU A 101 -12.66 4.96 -15.74
CA LEU A 101 -12.82 5.55 -14.42
C LEU A 101 -13.64 4.59 -13.54
N VAL A 102 -13.07 4.21 -12.39
CA VAL A 102 -13.69 3.33 -11.40
C VAL A 102 -14.35 4.13 -10.30
N SER A 103 -13.71 5.22 -9.88
CA SER A 103 -14.20 6.10 -8.83
C SER A 103 -13.71 7.53 -9.06
N GLU A 104 -14.57 8.48 -8.71
CA GLU A 104 -14.28 9.91 -8.65
C GLU A 104 -14.74 10.40 -7.26
N GLU A 105 -13.77 10.71 -6.40
CA GLU A 105 -14.04 11.21 -5.06
C GLU A 105 -13.17 12.45 -4.79
N GLY A 106 -13.75 13.63 -5.00
CA GLY A 106 -12.99 14.89 -5.03
C GLY A 106 -12.00 14.91 -6.19
N ASP A 107 -10.73 15.22 -5.91
CA ASP A 107 -9.63 15.25 -6.91
C ASP A 107 -9.01 13.86 -7.18
N LEU A 108 -9.55 12.79 -6.56
CA LEU A 108 -9.07 11.43 -6.73
C LEU A 108 -9.81 10.75 -7.89
N HIS A 109 -9.11 10.63 -9.02
CA HIS A 109 -9.58 9.82 -10.15
C HIS A 109 -8.87 8.47 -10.15
N VAL A 110 -9.60 7.42 -9.77
CA VAL A 110 -9.10 6.03 -9.82
C VAL A 110 -9.51 5.42 -11.14
N PHE A 111 -8.54 4.99 -11.93
CA PHE A 111 -8.75 4.26 -13.17
C PHE A 111 -8.44 2.78 -12.96
N ALA A 112 -9.13 1.91 -13.68
CA ALA A 112 -8.73 0.54 -13.87
C ALA A 112 -8.35 0.27 -15.31
N ALA A 113 -7.35 -0.58 -15.49
CA ALA A 113 -7.03 -1.18 -16.77
C ALA A 113 -6.97 -2.71 -16.61
N SER A 114 -7.47 -3.44 -17.61
CA SER A 114 -7.26 -4.88 -17.70
C SER A 114 -5.96 -5.13 -18.46
N ILE A 115 -5.02 -5.75 -17.78
CA ILE A 115 -3.71 -6.12 -18.28
C ILE A 115 -3.73 -7.62 -18.57
N ARG A 116 -3.45 -8.02 -19.82
CA ARG A 116 -3.32 -9.44 -20.19
C ARG A 116 -1.85 -9.83 -20.29
N HIS A 117 -1.44 -10.80 -19.49
CA HIS A 117 -0.10 -11.38 -19.46
C HIS A 117 0.14 -12.33 -20.65
N PRO A 118 1.40 -12.62 -21.02
CA PRO A 118 1.74 -13.54 -22.12
C PRO A 118 1.20 -14.96 -21.97
N ASP A 119 0.98 -15.41 -20.74
CA ASP A 119 0.38 -16.71 -20.42
C ASP A 119 -1.15 -16.73 -20.55
N GLY A 120 -1.76 -15.60 -20.95
CA GLY A 120 -3.19 -15.42 -21.10
C GLY A 120 -3.92 -14.96 -19.85
N ALA A 121 -3.25 -14.90 -18.68
CA ALA A 121 -3.85 -14.42 -17.44
C ALA A 121 -4.23 -12.94 -17.54
N ALA A 122 -5.41 -12.58 -17.04
CA ALA A 122 -5.86 -11.19 -16.96
C ALA A 122 -5.71 -10.69 -15.52
N GLN A 123 -5.17 -9.49 -15.37
CA GLN A 123 -5.04 -8.78 -14.11
C GLN A 123 -5.67 -7.40 -14.24
N GLU A 124 -6.57 -7.04 -13.33
CA GLU A 124 -7.02 -5.65 -13.21
C GLU A 124 -5.99 -4.86 -12.39
N VAL A 125 -5.55 -3.73 -12.94
CA VAL A 125 -4.65 -2.80 -12.26
C VAL A 125 -5.38 -1.50 -12.06
N TYR A 126 -5.34 -1.01 -10.83
CA TYR A 126 -5.96 0.23 -10.41
C TYR A 126 -4.87 1.28 -10.17
N PHE A 127 -5.05 2.49 -10.69
CA PHE A 127 -4.08 3.56 -10.51
C PHE A 127 -4.77 4.92 -10.42
N ASN A 128 -4.11 5.83 -9.71
CA ASN A 128 -4.51 7.22 -9.62
C ASN A 128 -3.90 7.99 -10.81
N ALA A 129 -4.73 8.56 -11.68
CA ALA A 129 -4.25 9.30 -12.85
C ALA A 129 -3.34 10.47 -12.51
N SER A 130 -3.61 11.18 -11.42
CA SER A 130 -2.80 12.32 -10.99
C SER A 130 -1.43 11.86 -10.48
N ALA A 131 -1.34 10.69 -9.84
CA ALA A 131 -0.06 10.10 -9.45
C ALA A 131 0.74 9.61 -10.68
N VAL A 132 0.07 8.98 -11.66
CA VAL A 132 0.69 8.60 -12.94
C VAL A 132 1.21 9.83 -13.67
N TRP A 133 0.41 10.89 -13.75
CA TRP A 133 0.81 12.15 -14.36
C TRP A 133 2.02 12.76 -13.64
N ALA A 134 2.01 12.82 -12.32
CA ALA A 134 3.15 13.33 -11.54
C ALA A 134 4.44 12.54 -11.82
N ALA A 135 4.35 11.21 -11.90
CA ALA A 135 5.49 10.34 -12.20
C ALA A 135 6.03 10.55 -13.63
N LEU A 136 5.15 10.77 -14.62
CA LEU A 136 5.54 10.97 -16.01
C LEU A 136 6.14 12.34 -16.31
N GLN A 137 5.82 13.35 -15.48
CA GLN A 137 6.43 14.67 -15.58
C GLN A 137 7.85 14.71 -15.00
N ARG A 138 8.27 13.65 -14.29
CA ARG A 138 9.59 13.58 -13.68
C ARG A 138 10.62 13.12 -14.70
N ASP A 139 11.74 13.84 -14.75
CA ASP A 139 12.93 13.37 -15.46
C ASP A 139 13.41 12.06 -14.83
N PRO A 140 13.50 10.94 -15.57
CA PRO A 140 14.00 9.67 -15.04
C PRO A 140 15.45 9.76 -14.56
N ALA A 141 16.22 10.76 -15.01
CA ALA A 141 17.58 11.03 -14.55
C ALA A 141 17.64 11.98 -13.32
N ALA A 142 16.49 12.50 -12.85
CA ALA A 142 16.46 13.34 -11.67
C ALA A 142 17.02 12.57 -10.45
N VAL A 143 17.80 13.28 -9.63
CA VAL A 143 18.32 12.77 -8.36
C VAL A 143 17.44 13.28 -7.22
N PRO A 144 16.96 12.41 -6.31
CA PRO A 144 16.18 12.84 -5.16
C PRO A 144 16.92 13.87 -4.30
N THR A 145 16.23 14.93 -3.87
CA THR A 145 16.81 15.94 -2.97
C THR A 145 15.98 16.10 -1.69
N PRO A 146 16.58 16.64 -0.60
CA PRO A 146 15.82 17.00 0.59
C PRO A 146 14.71 18.02 0.32
N GLY A 147 14.92 18.96 -0.61
CA GLY A 147 13.91 19.96 -0.99
C GLY A 147 12.68 19.33 -1.65
N ASP A 148 12.88 18.28 -2.46
CA ASP A 148 11.77 17.52 -3.04
C ASP A 148 10.95 16.80 -1.97
N TYR A 149 11.62 16.25 -0.94
CA TYR A 149 10.93 15.64 0.20
C TYR A 149 10.08 16.67 0.93
N GLU A 150 10.64 17.83 1.29
CA GLU A 150 9.91 18.88 2.02
C GLU A 150 8.66 19.35 1.25
N ALA A 151 8.78 19.53 -0.07
CA ALA A 151 7.67 19.91 -0.93
C ALA A 151 6.56 18.84 -0.97
N LEU A 152 6.93 17.57 -1.17
CA LEU A 152 5.96 16.46 -1.18
C LEU A 152 5.34 16.21 0.21
N ALA A 153 6.14 16.33 1.27
CA ALA A 153 5.67 16.17 2.64
C ALA A 153 4.66 17.24 3.02
N ALA A 154 4.92 18.51 2.68
CA ALA A 154 3.99 19.61 2.91
C ALA A 154 2.64 19.38 2.20
N ARG A 155 2.68 18.92 0.94
CA ARG A 155 1.48 18.56 0.16
C ARG A 155 0.70 17.40 0.79
N MET A 156 1.40 16.34 1.20
CA MET A 156 0.80 15.19 1.89
C MET A 156 0.12 15.59 3.20
N LEU A 157 0.77 16.44 4.00
CA LEU A 157 0.24 16.97 5.26
C LEU A 157 -1.00 17.84 5.02
N ALA A 158 -0.98 18.66 3.96
CA ALA A 158 -2.12 19.47 3.53
C ALA A 158 -3.33 18.67 3.03
N GLY A 159 -3.20 17.34 2.88
CA GLY A 159 -4.31 16.46 2.50
C GLY A 159 -4.24 15.95 1.08
N GLU A 160 -3.19 16.28 0.32
CA GLU A 160 -3.07 15.82 -1.05
C GLU A 160 -2.72 14.32 -1.09
N LEU A 161 -3.50 13.57 -1.88
CA LEU A 161 -3.37 12.11 -2.03
C LEU A 161 -2.83 11.70 -3.41
N ALA A 162 -2.65 12.66 -4.30
CA ALA A 162 -2.14 12.52 -5.65
C ALA A 162 -0.64 12.85 -5.72
N LEU A 163 0.18 12.03 -5.06
CA LEU A 163 1.62 12.24 -4.94
C LEU A 163 2.40 11.13 -5.64
N ASP A 164 3.62 11.45 -6.08
CA ASP A 164 4.61 10.43 -6.43
C ASP A 164 5.19 9.86 -5.13
N PHE A 165 4.53 8.83 -4.60
CA PHE A 165 4.92 8.19 -3.33
C PHE A 165 6.27 7.44 -3.43
N ASP A 166 6.67 6.99 -4.62
CA ASP A 166 7.98 6.37 -4.82
C ASP A 166 9.06 7.45 -4.70
N TRP A 167 8.84 8.60 -5.34
CA TRP A 167 9.73 9.76 -5.20
C TRP A 167 9.79 10.28 -3.77
N LEU A 168 8.65 10.40 -3.08
CA LEU A 168 8.59 10.79 -1.66
C LEU A 168 9.51 9.89 -0.82
N ARG A 169 9.41 8.57 -1.01
CA ARG A 169 10.24 7.58 -0.30
C ARG A 169 11.72 7.74 -0.60
N ARG A 170 12.09 7.89 -1.88
CA ARG A 170 13.49 8.10 -2.29
C ARG A 170 14.06 9.40 -1.75
N CYS A 171 13.29 10.50 -1.78
CA CYS A 171 13.73 11.79 -1.25
C CYS A 171 13.90 11.74 0.27
N PHE A 172 13.02 11.03 0.98
CA PHE A 172 13.15 10.87 2.43
C PHE A 172 14.50 10.27 2.82
N ALA A 173 15.01 9.29 2.07
CA ALA A 173 16.33 8.68 2.30
C ALA A 173 17.52 9.66 2.20
N THR A 174 17.31 10.83 1.59
CA THR A 174 18.34 11.88 1.45
C THR A 174 18.29 12.93 2.55
N CYS A 175 17.25 12.91 3.38
CA CYS A 175 17.02 13.92 4.40
C CYS A 175 17.92 13.73 5.62
N SER A 176 18.30 14.83 6.28
CA SER A 176 19.06 14.76 7.54
C SER A 176 18.27 14.11 8.69
N ALA A 177 16.94 14.04 8.58
CA ALA A 177 16.07 13.34 9.52
C ALA A 177 16.02 11.82 9.28
N TYR A 178 16.60 11.33 8.18
CA TYR A 178 16.66 9.92 7.88
C TYR A 178 17.67 9.22 8.78
N ASP A 179 17.14 8.47 9.75
CA ASP A 179 17.94 7.71 10.70
C ASP A 179 17.36 6.29 10.84
N PRO A 180 17.72 5.38 9.92
CA PRO A 180 17.16 4.03 9.89
C PRO A 180 17.62 3.15 11.06
N TYR A 181 18.63 3.60 11.84
CA TYR A 181 19.26 2.81 12.91
C TYR A 181 19.18 3.42 14.31
N SER A 182 18.63 4.63 14.49
CA SER A 182 18.42 5.24 15.81
C SER A 182 17.68 4.36 16.83
N GLY A 183 16.95 3.35 16.36
CA GLY A 183 16.01 2.58 17.17
C GLY A 183 14.77 3.38 17.59
N LYS A 184 14.84 4.72 17.59
CA LYS A 184 13.76 5.63 17.99
C LYS A 184 12.47 5.34 17.22
N LEU A 185 12.52 5.31 15.89
CA LEU A 185 11.33 5.03 15.10
C LEU A 185 10.81 3.60 15.33
N ALA A 186 11.69 2.61 15.52
CA ALA A 186 11.28 1.24 15.80
C ALA A 186 10.54 1.13 17.14
N THR A 187 11.03 1.81 18.19
CA THR A 187 10.38 1.89 19.51
C THR A 187 9.03 2.60 19.40
N LEU A 188 8.99 3.78 18.79
CA LEU A 188 7.77 4.57 18.64
C LEU A 188 6.69 3.81 17.83
N ARG A 189 7.11 3.07 16.79
CA ARG A 189 6.20 2.23 16.00
C ARG A 189 5.64 1.08 16.83
N LYS A 190 6.47 0.44 17.67
CA LYS A 190 6.01 -0.63 18.56
C LYS A 190 4.99 -0.08 19.55
N GLU A 191 5.30 1.01 20.22
CA GLU A 191 4.40 1.69 21.15
C GLU A 191 3.08 2.13 20.48
N LEU A 192 3.14 2.68 19.25
CA LEU A 192 1.93 3.00 18.48
C LEU A 192 1.09 1.74 18.22
N GLY A 193 1.73 0.63 17.83
CA GLY A 193 1.06 -0.66 17.65
C GLY A 193 0.42 -1.16 18.94
N ASP A 194 1.12 -1.08 20.06
CA ASP A 194 0.63 -1.47 21.38
C ASP A 194 -0.62 -0.64 21.75
N LEU A 195 -0.62 0.68 21.54
CA LEU A 195 -1.78 1.55 21.79
C LEU A 195 -2.99 1.19 20.93
N VAL A 196 -2.79 0.91 19.64
CA VAL A 196 -3.88 0.48 18.74
C VAL A 196 -4.44 -0.88 19.19
N THR A 197 -3.57 -1.85 19.50
CA THR A 197 -4.03 -3.18 19.95
C THR A 197 -4.65 -3.20 21.34
N GLY A 198 -4.23 -2.26 22.19
CA GLY A 198 -4.76 -2.07 23.54
C GLY A 198 -6.11 -1.35 23.58
N GLY A 199 -6.65 -0.92 22.43
CA GLY A 199 -7.90 -0.18 22.37
C GLY A 199 -7.78 1.24 22.92
N GLU A 200 -6.63 1.90 22.72
CA GLU A 200 -6.38 3.27 23.18
C GLU A 200 -6.30 4.27 22.00
N PRO A 201 -7.35 4.40 21.17
CA PRO A 201 -7.27 5.10 19.88
C PRO A 201 -6.90 6.59 20.02
N THR A 202 -7.42 7.29 21.03
CA THR A 202 -7.08 8.71 21.28
C THR A 202 -5.58 8.90 21.56
N ARG A 203 -4.97 8.00 22.35
CA ARG A 203 -3.53 8.06 22.64
C ARG A 203 -2.70 7.68 21.41
N ALA A 204 -3.16 6.69 20.63
CA ALA A 204 -2.53 6.33 19.37
C ALA A 204 -2.48 7.51 18.39
N ILE A 205 -3.60 8.25 18.23
CA ILE A 205 -3.67 9.45 17.37
C ILE A 205 -2.71 10.54 17.84
N ALA A 206 -2.72 10.87 19.13
CA ALA A 206 -1.82 11.87 19.69
C ALA A 206 -0.34 11.49 19.49
N MET A 207 0.00 10.22 19.72
CA MET A 207 1.35 9.70 19.48
C MET A 207 1.73 9.79 18.00
N PHE A 208 0.85 9.35 17.11
CA PHE A 208 1.07 9.38 15.66
C PHE A 208 1.37 10.79 15.17
N GLN A 209 0.61 11.78 15.62
CA GLN A 209 0.84 13.19 15.26
C GLN A 209 2.26 13.65 15.65
N GLY A 210 2.78 13.21 16.80
CA GLY A 210 4.14 13.52 17.25
C GLY A 210 5.25 12.83 16.45
N ILE A 211 4.96 11.68 15.83
CA ILE A 211 5.96 10.89 15.09
C ILE A 211 5.81 10.98 13.58
N LEU A 212 4.74 11.60 13.08
CA LEU A 212 4.41 11.72 11.67
C LEU A 212 5.58 12.24 10.81
N PRO A 213 6.35 13.27 11.22
CA PRO A 213 7.50 13.73 10.43
C PRO A 213 8.60 12.67 10.23
N LEU A 214 8.69 11.69 11.14
CA LEU A 214 9.70 10.63 11.11
C LEU A 214 9.25 9.41 10.31
N CYS A 215 7.95 9.30 10.02
CA CYS A 215 7.37 8.08 9.46
C CYS A 215 6.43 8.32 8.28
N LEU A 216 6.41 9.54 7.74
CA LEU A 216 5.56 9.95 6.61
C LEU A 216 5.74 9.05 5.38
N ALA A 217 6.97 8.56 5.15
CA ALA A 217 7.29 7.66 4.04
C ALA A 217 7.05 6.18 4.36
N SER A 218 6.56 5.82 5.56
CA SER A 218 6.38 4.44 6.00
C SER A 218 4.90 4.02 5.96
N PRO A 219 4.54 2.88 5.32
CA PRO A 219 3.13 2.47 5.20
C PRO A 219 2.50 2.03 6.52
N LEU A 220 3.27 1.41 7.43
CA LEU A 220 2.71 0.75 8.61
C LEU A 220 2.10 1.73 9.64
N PRO A 221 2.75 2.85 10.01
CA PRO A 221 2.12 3.84 10.89
C PRO A 221 0.80 4.40 10.36
N HIS A 222 0.68 4.59 9.04
CA HIS A 222 -0.57 4.99 8.41
C HIS A 222 -1.65 3.89 8.52
N ALA A 223 -1.29 2.62 8.32
CA ALA A 223 -2.25 1.53 8.47
C ALA A 223 -2.74 1.39 9.93
N LEU A 224 -1.84 1.54 10.90
CA LEU A 224 -2.20 1.51 12.33
C LEU A 224 -3.14 2.65 12.72
N ILE A 225 -2.84 3.88 12.29
CA ILE A 225 -3.67 5.02 12.68
C ILE A 225 -5.02 5.04 11.98
N ALA A 226 -5.11 4.47 10.77
CA ALA A 226 -6.39 4.27 10.12
C ALA A 226 -7.34 3.40 10.97
N THR A 227 -6.82 2.39 11.67
CA THR A 227 -7.61 1.61 12.64
C THR A 227 -8.07 2.47 13.82
N ALA A 228 -7.17 3.24 14.43
CA ALA A 228 -7.52 4.10 15.55
C ALA A 228 -8.60 5.15 15.20
N TYR A 229 -8.52 5.77 14.02
CA TYR A 229 -9.56 6.70 13.55
C TYR A 229 -10.90 5.99 13.31
N ALA A 230 -10.86 4.78 12.74
CA ALA A 230 -12.07 3.99 12.52
C ALA A 230 -12.74 3.59 13.84
N ASP A 231 -11.96 3.24 14.87
CA ASP A 231 -12.48 2.90 16.20
C ASP A 231 -13.18 4.09 16.88
N LEU A 232 -12.82 5.33 16.52
CA LEU A 232 -13.49 6.55 16.97
C LEU A 232 -14.65 7.00 16.06
N GLY A 233 -14.94 6.26 14.99
CA GLY A 233 -15.98 6.63 14.01
C GLY A 233 -15.57 7.74 13.05
N ASP A 234 -14.30 8.17 13.02
CA ASP A 234 -13.79 9.13 12.04
C ASP A 234 -13.41 8.42 10.74
N SER A 235 -14.42 8.08 9.94
CA SER A 235 -14.26 7.37 8.67
C SER A 235 -13.38 8.13 7.68
N ARG A 236 -13.51 9.45 7.61
CA ARG A 236 -12.74 10.29 6.66
C ARG A 236 -11.25 10.21 6.94
N SER A 237 -10.84 10.36 8.21
CA SER A 237 -9.42 10.25 8.57
C SER A 237 -8.90 8.83 8.42
N ALA A 238 -9.75 7.84 8.73
CA ALA A 238 -9.41 6.43 8.51
C ALA A 238 -9.15 6.14 7.03
N ASP A 239 -10.03 6.55 6.12
CA ASP A 239 -9.92 6.32 4.68
C ASP A 239 -8.70 7.04 4.08
N ARG A 240 -8.46 8.28 4.50
CA ARG A 240 -7.23 9.01 4.14
C ARG A 240 -5.99 8.19 4.46
N HIS A 241 -5.88 7.68 5.69
CA HIS A 241 -4.70 6.95 6.12
C HIS A 241 -4.60 5.54 5.51
N ARG A 242 -5.72 4.88 5.21
CA ARG A 242 -5.73 3.64 4.41
C ARG A 242 -5.16 3.89 3.02
N HIS A 243 -5.59 4.96 2.35
CA HIS A 243 -5.07 5.34 1.03
C HIS A 243 -3.56 5.57 1.08
N LEU A 244 -3.07 6.35 2.05
CA LEU A 244 -1.64 6.61 2.21
C LEU A 244 -0.85 5.32 2.47
N ALA A 245 -1.34 4.46 3.35
CA ALA A 245 -0.71 3.17 3.64
C ALA A 245 -0.64 2.28 2.39
N GLN A 246 -1.72 2.19 1.62
CA GLN A 246 -1.80 1.40 0.41
C GLN A 246 -0.92 1.96 -0.70
N ALA A 247 -0.89 3.29 -0.88
CA ALA A 247 -0.06 3.94 -1.88
C ALA A 247 1.44 3.70 -1.60
N LEU A 248 1.87 3.90 -0.35
CA LEU A 248 3.24 3.60 0.08
C LEU A 248 3.57 2.10 -0.06
N LEU A 249 2.66 1.20 0.31
CA LEU A 249 2.89 -0.24 0.14
C LEU A 249 3.03 -0.63 -1.34
N THR A 250 2.25 -0.01 -2.23
CA THR A 250 2.30 -0.25 -3.68
C THR A 250 3.66 0.13 -4.27
N THR A 251 4.32 1.17 -3.75
CA THR A 251 5.69 1.51 -4.19
C THR A 251 6.72 0.44 -3.82
N MET A 252 6.46 -0.34 -2.76
CA MET A 252 7.33 -1.43 -2.34
C MET A 252 7.04 -2.74 -3.10
N GLN A 253 5.88 -2.86 -3.72
CA GLN A 253 5.46 -4.03 -4.50
C GLN A 253 4.87 -3.60 -5.84
N PRO A 254 5.70 -3.01 -6.72
CA PRO A 254 5.21 -2.47 -7.98
C PRO A 254 4.71 -3.54 -8.97
N GLU A 255 5.23 -4.77 -8.82
CA GLU A 255 5.02 -5.90 -9.72
C GLU A 255 4.85 -7.20 -8.93
N PRO A 256 4.15 -8.22 -9.47
CA PRO A 256 3.92 -9.50 -8.78
C PRO A 256 5.18 -10.28 -8.37
N ASP A 257 6.30 -10.03 -9.04
CA ASP A 257 7.60 -10.66 -8.81
C ASP A 257 8.62 -9.73 -8.14
N ALA A 258 8.17 -8.59 -7.60
CA ALA A 258 8.98 -7.75 -6.74
C ALA A 258 9.62 -8.58 -5.62
N GLY A 259 10.92 -8.39 -5.44
CA GLY A 259 11.74 -9.07 -4.45
C GLY A 259 12.04 -10.54 -4.75
N ARG A 260 11.72 -11.07 -5.94
CA ARG A 260 12.03 -12.48 -6.30
C ARG A 260 13.40 -12.69 -6.94
N SER A 261 14.06 -11.61 -7.37
CA SER A 261 15.43 -11.65 -7.89
C SER A 261 16.23 -10.43 -7.45
N VAL A 262 17.53 -10.43 -7.75
CA VAL A 262 18.46 -9.32 -7.49
C VAL A 262 18.03 -8.05 -8.25
N GLU A 263 17.63 -8.20 -9.52
CA GLU A 263 17.21 -7.12 -10.40
C GLU A 263 15.92 -6.47 -9.90
N LYS A 264 15.03 -7.27 -9.32
CA LYS A 264 13.73 -6.84 -8.80
C LYS A 264 13.72 -6.65 -7.28
N ALA A 265 14.88 -6.49 -6.63
CA ALA A 265 14.93 -6.31 -5.18
C ALA A 265 14.13 -5.08 -4.74
N ILE A 266 13.43 -5.20 -3.61
CA ILE A 266 12.50 -4.17 -3.13
C ILE A 266 13.24 -3.12 -2.32
N LEU A 267 13.13 -1.85 -2.71
CA LEU A 267 13.68 -0.74 -1.94
C LEU A 267 13.01 -0.64 -0.56
N THR A 268 13.82 -0.80 0.48
CA THR A 268 13.40 -0.59 1.87
C THR A 268 14.14 0.62 2.45
N LEU A 269 13.40 1.46 3.17
CA LEU A 269 13.97 2.61 3.87
C LEU A 269 14.30 2.28 5.32
N PHE A 270 13.70 1.22 5.85
CA PHE A 270 13.95 0.80 7.22
C PHE A 270 14.00 -0.73 7.31
N PRO A 271 14.83 -1.30 8.19
CA PRO A 271 14.89 -2.75 8.37
C PRO A 271 13.52 -3.39 8.68
N PHE A 272 12.68 -2.70 9.45
CA PHE A 272 11.35 -3.22 9.81
C PHE A 272 10.39 -3.37 8.62
N GLU A 273 10.63 -2.69 7.51
CA GLU A 273 9.79 -2.78 6.32
C GLU A 273 9.87 -4.18 5.70
N GLU A 274 11.05 -4.79 5.70
CA GLU A 274 11.28 -6.15 5.20
C GLU A 274 10.41 -7.15 5.93
N TYR A 275 10.50 -7.15 7.27
CA TYR A 275 9.70 -8.02 8.13
C TYR A 275 8.19 -7.76 7.99
N THR A 276 7.80 -6.50 7.79
CA THR A 276 6.40 -6.13 7.55
C THR A 276 5.89 -6.76 6.25
N LEU A 277 6.67 -6.68 5.17
CA LEU A 277 6.32 -7.32 3.90
C LEU A 277 6.26 -8.84 4.03
N LEU A 278 7.21 -9.45 4.73
CA LEU A 278 7.18 -10.89 5.00
C LEU A 278 5.91 -11.32 5.74
N GLU A 279 5.47 -10.57 6.77
CA GLU A 279 4.21 -10.88 7.47
C GLU A 279 3.00 -10.76 6.54
N ILE A 280 2.95 -9.69 5.73
CA ILE A 280 1.88 -9.48 4.74
C ILE A 280 1.77 -10.67 3.78
N TRP A 281 2.92 -11.15 3.27
CA TRP A 281 2.98 -12.30 2.38
C TRP A 281 2.85 -13.66 3.08
N GLY A 282 2.69 -13.70 4.41
CA GLY A 282 2.54 -14.95 5.16
C GLY A 282 3.85 -15.75 5.30
N TYR A 283 5.00 -15.13 5.11
CA TYR A 283 6.30 -15.75 5.31
C TYR A 283 6.77 -15.64 6.78
N ARG A 284 7.70 -16.52 7.15
CA ARG A 284 8.60 -16.33 8.31
C ARG A 284 10.04 -16.42 7.83
N LEU A 285 10.93 -15.68 8.47
CA LEU A 285 12.36 -15.71 8.19
C LEU A 285 12.98 -17.03 8.67
N GLU A 286 13.78 -17.67 7.84
CA GLU A 286 14.65 -18.80 8.22
C GLU A 286 16.11 -18.35 8.35
N ARG A 287 16.59 -17.56 7.39
CA ARG A 287 17.96 -17.04 7.34
C ARG A 287 17.99 -15.71 6.62
N GLN A 288 18.91 -14.84 7.01
CA GLN A 288 19.19 -13.55 6.38
C GLN A 288 20.68 -13.41 6.15
N GLU A 289 21.06 -12.82 5.03
CA GLU A 289 22.43 -12.45 4.72
C GLU A 289 22.47 -11.14 3.92
N LEU A 290 23.55 -10.38 4.09
CA LEU A 290 23.78 -9.14 3.35
C LEU A 290 24.72 -9.43 2.18
N ASN A 291 24.22 -9.26 0.96
CA ASN A 291 24.97 -9.47 -0.27
C ASN A 291 25.25 -8.13 -0.96
N ARG A 292 26.49 -7.92 -1.40
CA ARG A 292 26.86 -6.75 -2.22
C ARG A 292 26.87 -7.12 -3.69
N VAL A 293 26.11 -6.40 -4.49
CA VAL A 293 26.02 -6.58 -5.95
C VAL A 293 26.28 -5.24 -6.63
N GLY A 294 27.52 -5.04 -7.10
CA GLY A 294 27.98 -3.73 -7.56
C GLY A 294 27.96 -2.72 -6.41
N GLU A 295 27.28 -1.59 -6.63
CA GLU A 295 27.10 -0.54 -5.61
C GLU A 295 25.91 -0.81 -4.67
N ARG A 296 25.11 -1.85 -4.95
CA ARG A 296 23.92 -2.17 -4.18
C ARG A 296 24.25 -3.07 -2.99
N SER A 297 23.62 -2.78 -1.87
CA SER A 297 23.61 -3.64 -0.68
C SER A 297 22.23 -4.27 -0.58
N LEU A 298 22.18 -5.60 -0.67
CA LEU A 298 20.94 -6.36 -0.72
C LEU A 298 20.81 -7.28 0.49
N ASP A 299 19.71 -7.14 1.22
CA ASP A 299 19.32 -8.13 2.22
C ASP A 299 18.62 -9.29 1.53
N VAL A 300 19.23 -10.47 1.62
CA VAL A 300 18.75 -11.71 1.05
C VAL A 300 18.16 -12.56 2.16
N MET A 301 16.84 -12.69 2.13
CA MET A 301 16.07 -13.39 3.14
C MET A 301 15.57 -14.73 2.59
N HIS A 302 16.06 -15.82 3.18
CA HIS A 302 15.49 -17.15 3.00
C HIS A 302 14.29 -17.28 3.92
N VAL A 303 13.14 -17.57 3.33
CA VAL A 303 11.85 -17.54 4.02
C VAL A 303 11.05 -18.81 3.75
N ILE A 304 10.14 -19.12 4.68
CA ILE A 304 9.20 -20.23 4.54
C ILE A 304 7.77 -19.73 4.75
N HIS A 305 6.87 -20.08 3.82
CA HIS A 305 5.47 -19.71 3.91
C HIS A 305 4.83 -20.46 5.09
N ARG A 306 4.11 -19.73 5.94
CA ARG A 306 3.62 -20.27 7.22
C ARG A 306 2.57 -21.36 7.06
N GLU A 307 1.76 -21.29 6.02
CA GLU A 307 0.64 -22.21 5.78
C GLU A 307 1.03 -23.37 4.86
N THR A 308 1.82 -23.10 3.80
CA THR A 308 2.15 -24.11 2.78
C THR A 308 3.51 -24.77 3.01
N HIS A 309 4.32 -24.24 3.92
CA HIS A 309 5.71 -24.65 4.16
C HIS A 309 6.62 -24.54 2.93
N GLU A 310 6.20 -23.82 1.89
CA GLU A 310 7.02 -23.54 0.71
C GLU A 310 8.17 -22.60 1.06
N ARG A 311 9.38 -22.92 0.60
CA ARG A 311 10.57 -22.07 0.77
C ARG A 311 10.75 -21.14 -0.41
N ALA A 312 11.19 -19.92 -0.12
CA ALA A 312 11.51 -18.92 -1.12
C ALA A 312 12.70 -18.06 -0.67
N VAL A 313 13.26 -17.31 -1.62
CA VAL A 313 14.25 -16.26 -1.36
C VAL A 313 13.60 -14.92 -1.69
N ARG A 314 13.83 -13.92 -0.83
CA ARG A 314 13.40 -12.54 -1.03
C ARG A 314 14.59 -11.60 -0.99
N TYR A 315 14.61 -10.64 -1.91
CA TYR A 315 15.66 -9.66 -2.06
C TYR A 315 15.11 -8.27 -1.73
N PHE A 316 15.77 -7.60 -0.78
CA PHE A 316 15.47 -6.23 -0.38
C PHE A 316 16.69 -5.36 -0.65
N ASP A 317 16.49 -4.22 -1.29
CA ASP A 317 17.54 -3.24 -1.51
C ASP A 317 17.62 -2.32 -0.30
N VAL A 318 18.69 -2.51 0.48
CA VAL A 318 18.99 -1.79 1.72
C VAL A 318 20.12 -0.78 1.51
N THR A 319 20.41 -0.41 0.25
CA THR A 319 21.55 0.46 -0.08
C THR A 319 21.51 1.78 0.68
N SER A 320 20.35 2.44 0.72
CA SER A 320 20.19 3.71 1.46
C SER A 320 20.38 3.53 2.96
N ILE A 321 19.96 2.40 3.51
CA ILE A 321 20.12 2.08 4.93
C ILE A 321 21.62 1.96 5.26
N ILE A 322 22.37 1.19 4.47
CA ILE A 322 23.79 0.92 4.70
C ILE A 322 24.68 2.15 4.43
N SER A 323 24.38 2.94 3.40
CA SER A 323 25.17 4.13 3.05
C SER A 323 25.16 5.18 4.17
N THR A 324 24.06 5.28 4.92
CA THR A 324 23.90 6.26 6.00
C THR A 324 24.80 5.95 7.21
N THR A 325 25.15 4.67 7.42
CA THR A 325 25.95 4.23 8.57
C THR A 325 27.45 4.44 8.37
N GLN A 326 27.93 4.58 7.14
CA GLN A 326 29.37 4.64 6.86
C GLN A 326 30.00 6.03 7.10
N GLY A 327 29.19 7.06 7.37
CA GLY A 327 29.66 8.45 7.45
C GLY A 327 30.29 8.92 6.12
N PRO A 328 30.62 10.21 5.96
CA PRO A 328 31.48 10.61 4.87
C PRO A 328 32.83 9.87 5.01
N PRO A 329 33.41 9.33 3.92
CA PRO A 329 34.75 8.76 3.99
C PRO A 329 35.67 9.81 4.61
N ALA A 330 36.46 9.41 5.61
CA ALA A 330 37.42 10.29 6.25
C ALA A 330 38.24 10.96 5.13
N ARG A 331 38.14 12.30 5.01
CA ARG A 331 38.96 13.04 4.05
C ARG A 331 40.40 12.71 4.37
N THR A 332 41.05 11.97 3.50
CA THR A 332 42.48 11.70 3.61
C THR A 332 43.17 13.04 3.40
N PRO A 333 44.05 13.48 4.33
CA PRO A 333 44.66 14.80 4.31
C PRO A 333 45.53 15.06 3.08
#